data_AF-A0A3P9JQB6-F1
#
_entry.id   AF-A0A3P9JQB6-F1
#
_cell.length_a   1.000
_cell.length_b   1.000
_cell.length_c   1.000
_cell.angle_alpha   90.00
_cell.angle_beta   90.00
_cell.angle_gamma   90.00
#
_symmetry.space_group_name_H-M   'P 1'
#
loop_
_entity.id
_entity.type
_entity.pdbx_description
1 polymer ?
#
loop_
_entity_poly.entity_id
_entity_poly.type
_entity_poly.pdbx_seq_one_letter_code
_entity_poly.pdbx_strand_id
1 'polypeptide(L)'
;MVIKVFLASSSGSTAIKKKQQDVVSFLDALKVDYTELDIACNEQNRMWMRQNVPEEKKPPNGIPLPPQIFNEESYCGDYDTFFDAKEDNAVYTFLGLPPPPGSKEAEQADKELNGTLEEHPDDAAEVPVEERNGGSHREEEEEEEEGQAEGESGQADDEETEGDTAPAEEEDEEEAEEEEDHNEEAQAEEEEDQEREDLQSEEEEELQQLEEDEAE
;
A
#
# COMPACT_ATOMS: atom_id res chain seq x y z
N MET A 1 18.13 -10.25 13.31
CA MET A 1 16.91 -9.68 12.74
C MET A 1 15.77 -10.54 13.21
N VAL A 2 14.96 -9.98 14.10
CA VAL A 2 13.73 -10.59 14.60
C VAL A 2 12.67 -9.51 14.54
N ILE A 3 11.63 -9.73 13.73
CA ILE A 3 10.51 -8.82 13.64
C ILE A 3 9.64 -9.02 14.89
N LYS A 4 9.32 -7.92 15.57
CA LYS A 4 8.41 -7.88 16.70
C LYS A 4 7.18 -7.11 16.26
N VAL A 5 6.02 -7.71 16.45
CA VAL A 5 4.73 -7.08 16.14
C VAL A 5 3.97 -6.95 17.44
N PHE A 6 3.76 -5.72 17.88
CA PHE A 6 2.94 -5.44 19.05
C PHE A 6 1.48 -5.40 18.65
N LEU A 7 0.68 -6.19 19.35
CA LEU A 7 -0.74 -6.41 19.08
C LEU A 7 -1.53 -6.22 20.38
N ALA A 8 -2.82 -5.91 20.32
CA ALA A 8 -3.78 -6.00 21.41
C ALA A 8 -4.81 -7.09 21.07
N SER A 9 -4.69 -8.24 21.73
CA SER A 9 -5.60 -9.38 21.52
C SER A 9 -7.05 -9.08 21.91
N SER A 10 -7.26 -8.14 22.83
CA SER A 10 -8.57 -7.72 23.31
C SER A 10 -8.85 -6.23 23.07
N SER A 11 -8.42 -5.68 21.94
CA SER A 11 -8.77 -4.31 21.52
C SER A 11 -10.30 -4.13 21.45
N GLY A 12 -10.79 -2.94 21.78
CA GLY A 12 -12.21 -2.58 21.67
C GLY A 12 -12.60 -2.30 20.22
N SER A 13 -11.73 -1.58 19.51
CA SER A 13 -11.91 -1.18 18.11
C SER A 13 -11.93 -2.39 17.17
N THR A 14 -12.86 -2.37 16.22
CA THR A 14 -12.89 -3.31 15.10
C THR A 14 -11.86 -2.92 14.05
N ALA A 15 -11.65 -1.62 13.84
CA ALA A 15 -10.63 -1.11 12.92
C ALA A 15 -9.22 -1.59 13.30
N ILE A 16 -8.84 -1.45 14.58
CA ILE A 16 -7.55 -1.93 15.08
C ILE A 16 -7.40 -3.44 14.86
N LYS A 17 -8.43 -4.24 15.17
CA LYS A 17 -8.41 -5.69 14.91
C LYS A 17 -8.18 -6.02 13.44
N LYS A 18 -8.81 -5.30 12.52
CA LYS A 18 -8.63 -5.48 11.07
C LYS A 18 -7.19 -5.14 10.66
N LYS A 19 -6.68 -3.97 11.07
CA LYS A 19 -5.31 -3.50 10.81
C LYS A 19 -4.27 -4.51 11.29
N GLN A 20 -4.42 -5.02 12.51
CA GLN A 20 -3.57 -6.05 13.09
C GLN A 20 -3.61 -7.36 12.29
N GLN A 21 -4.81 -7.81 11.93
CA GLN A 21 -4.96 -9.05 11.16
C GLN A 21 -4.33 -8.93 9.78
N ASP A 22 -4.43 -7.77 9.10
CA ASP A 22 -3.81 -7.57 7.79
C ASP A 22 -2.28 -7.68 7.89
N VAL A 23 -1.67 -7.00 8.87
CA VAL A 23 -0.20 -7.10 9.12
C VAL A 23 0.22 -8.55 9.34
N VAL A 24 -0.43 -9.25 10.28
CA VAL A 24 -0.10 -10.65 10.63
C VAL A 24 -0.29 -11.57 9.42
N SER A 25 -1.42 -11.45 8.72
CA SER A 25 -1.74 -12.29 7.55
C SER A 25 -0.75 -12.07 6.43
N PHE A 26 -0.30 -10.83 6.23
CA PHE A 26 0.66 -10.49 5.19
C PHE A 26 2.06 -11.03 5.51
N LEU A 27 2.53 -10.87 6.76
CA LEU A 27 3.81 -11.43 7.19
C LEU A 27 3.84 -12.97 7.07
N ASP A 28 2.73 -13.63 7.42
CA ASP A 28 2.55 -15.07 7.27
C ASP A 28 2.58 -15.53 5.80
N ALA A 29 2.00 -14.73 4.91
CA ALA A 29 2.01 -14.98 3.47
C ALA A 29 3.42 -14.82 2.89
N LEU A 30 4.16 -13.81 3.34
CA LEU A 30 5.56 -13.58 2.97
C LEU A 30 6.56 -14.55 3.61
N LYS A 31 6.13 -15.34 4.60
CA LYS A 31 7.02 -16.24 5.38
C LYS A 31 8.13 -15.50 6.10
N VAL A 32 7.80 -14.30 6.58
CA VAL A 32 8.68 -13.56 7.50
C VAL A 32 8.49 -14.14 8.89
N ASP A 33 9.58 -14.49 9.57
CA ASP A 33 9.52 -14.90 10.97
C ASP A 33 9.36 -13.66 11.87
N TYR A 34 8.31 -13.64 12.68
CA TYR A 34 8.05 -12.58 13.65
C TYR A 34 7.64 -13.13 15.02
N THR A 35 7.69 -12.28 16.03
CA THR A 35 7.20 -12.54 17.39
C THR A 35 6.03 -11.61 17.67
N GLU A 36 4.88 -12.19 18.01
CA GLU A 36 3.72 -11.46 18.50
C GLU A 36 3.92 -11.07 19.96
N LEU A 37 3.74 -9.79 20.25
CA LEU A 37 3.84 -9.23 21.59
C LEU A 37 2.52 -8.57 21.95
N ASP A 38 1.67 -9.33 22.62
CA ASP A 38 0.37 -8.81 23.07
C ASP A 38 0.56 -7.74 24.15
N ILE A 39 -0.07 -6.58 24.01
CA ILE A 39 -0.04 -5.45 24.93
C ILE A 39 -1.29 -5.41 25.82
N ALA A 40 -2.35 -6.11 25.45
CA ALA A 40 -3.62 -6.05 26.17
C ALA A 40 -3.57 -6.80 27.50
N CYS A 41 -2.85 -7.93 27.53
CA CYS A 41 -2.68 -8.74 28.74
C CYS A 41 -1.26 -8.72 29.32
N ASN A 42 -0.36 -7.92 28.76
CA ASN A 42 1.04 -7.84 29.20
C ASN A 42 1.49 -6.37 29.28
N GLU A 43 1.56 -5.89 30.52
CA GLU A 43 1.96 -4.53 30.85
C GLU A 43 3.38 -4.20 30.39
N GLN A 44 4.33 -5.14 30.49
CA GLN A 44 5.71 -4.90 30.05
C GLN A 44 5.78 -4.66 28.54
N ASN A 45 5.01 -5.41 27.74
CA ASN A 45 4.93 -5.18 26.29
C ASN A 45 4.26 -3.83 25.99
N ARG A 46 3.17 -3.50 26.70
CA ARG A 46 2.47 -2.21 26.58
C ARG A 46 3.41 -1.04 26.83
N MET A 47 4.11 -1.05 27.97
CA MET A 47 5.07 -0.01 28.33
C MET A 47 6.23 0.07 27.35
N TRP A 48 6.80 -1.09 26.96
CA TRP A 48 7.91 -1.13 26.02
C TRP A 48 7.53 -0.51 24.68
N MET A 49 6.38 -0.89 24.12
CA MET A 49 5.88 -0.32 22.86
C MET A 49 5.78 1.21 22.96
N ARG A 50 5.07 1.73 23.97
CA ARG A 50 4.85 3.19 24.15
C ARG A 50 6.15 3.97 24.34
N GLN A 51 7.15 3.39 25.00
CA GLN A 51 8.46 4.02 25.22
C GLN A 51 9.36 4.01 23.98
N ASN A 52 9.24 2.99 23.13
CA ASN A 52 10.14 2.81 21.98
C ASN A 52 9.55 3.35 20.66
N VAL A 53 8.26 3.69 20.61
CA VAL A 53 7.70 4.46 19.49
C VAL A 53 8.31 5.88 19.50
N PRO A 54 8.94 6.34 18.40
CA PRO A 54 9.51 7.68 18.30
C PRO A 54 8.46 8.77 18.51
N GLU A 55 8.81 9.84 19.21
CA GLU A 55 7.87 10.91 19.56
C GLU A 55 7.28 11.63 18.33
N GLU A 56 8.06 11.73 17.24
CA GLU A 56 7.62 12.27 15.95
C GLU A 56 6.56 11.41 15.25
N LYS A 57 6.49 10.12 15.61
CA LYS A 57 5.55 9.12 15.08
C LYS A 57 4.40 8.85 16.04
N LYS A 58 4.35 9.55 17.19
CA LYS A 58 3.23 9.43 18.12
C LYS A 58 2.02 10.21 17.60
N PRO A 59 0.81 9.68 17.81
CA PRO A 59 -0.43 10.35 17.46
C PRO A 59 -0.63 11.61 18.32
N PRO A 60 -1.47 12.58 17.88
CA PRO A 60 -1.70 13.84 18.59
C PRO A 60 -2.25 13.63 20.01
N ASN A 61 -3.02 12.57 20.22
CA ASN A 61 -3.55 12.16 21.53
C ASN A 61 -2.57 11.23 22.28
N GLY A 62 -1.28 11.24 21.93
CA GLY A 62 -0.17 10.77 22.78
C GLY A 62 0.07 9.26 22.91
N ILE A 63 -0.96 8.41 22.83
CA ILE A 63 -0.81 6.95 22.99
C ILE A 63 -0.75 6.26 21.63
N PRO A 64 0.37 5.61 21.26
CA PRO A 64 0.42 4.78 20.05
C PRO A 64 -0.46 3.53 20.23
N LEU A 65 -1.30 3.26 19.22
CA LEU A 65 -2.18 2.09 19.16
C LEU A 65 -1.55 0.98 18.29
N PRO A 66 -1.85 -0.30 18.54
CA PRO A 66 -1.39 -1.40 17.69
C PRO A 66 -2.11 -1.42 16.33
N PRO A 67 -1.54 -2.07 15.30
CA PRO A 67 -0.26 -2.77 15.31
C PRO A 67 0.94 -1.81 15.29
N GLN A 68 2.02 -2.19 15.99
CA GLN A 68 3.29 -1.47 15.97
C GLN A 68 4.43 -2.43 15.66
N ILE A 69 5.23 -2.12 14.64
CA ILE A 69 6.21 -3.05 14.07
C ILE A 69 7.63 -2.56 14.36
N PHE A 70 8.45 -3.48 14.87
CA PHE A 70 9.85 -3.24 15.19
C PHE A 70 10.73 -4.34 14.61
N ASN A 71 11.94 -3.97 14.18
CA ASN A 71 13.02 -4.92 13.95
C ASN A 71 13.97 -4.85 15.15
N GLU A 72 13.86 -5.84 16.05
CA GLU A 72 14.55 -5.87 17.34
C GLU A 72 14.21 -4.68 18.25
N GLU A 73 15.00 -3.61 18.23
CA GLU A 73 14.78 -2.36 18.97
C GLU A 73 14.54 -1.16 18.03
N SER A 74 14.73 -1.36 16.72
CA SER A 74 14.49 -0.33 15.71
C SER A 74 13.01 -0.27 15.36
N TYR A 75 12.41 0.91 15.49
CA TYR A 75 11.05 1.16 15.03
C TYR A 75 10.98 1.08 13.50
N CYS A 76 10.08 0.27 12.97
CA CYS A 76 9.79 0.19 11.53
C CYS A 76 8.62 1.12 11.20
N GLY A 77 7.51 1.01 11.91
CA GLY A 77 6.32 1.82 11.70
C GLY A 77 5.05 1.27 12.34
N ASP A 78 3.98 2.03 12.17
CA ASP A 78 2.60 1.71 12.47
C ASP A 78 1.93 1.01 11.27
N TYR A 79 0.61 0.82 11.34
CA TYR A 79 -0.16 0.24 10.24
C TYR A 79 -0.07 1.07 8.95
N ASP A 80 -0.24 2.38 9.03
CA ASP A 80 -0.31 3.24 7.84
C ASP A 80 1.02 3.23 7.10
N THR A 81 2.14 3.34 7.82
CA THR A 81 3.48 3.22 7.23
C THR A 81 3.72 1.83 6.62
N PHE A 82 3.19 0.77 7.24
CA PHE A 82 3.24 -0.59 6.69
C PHE A 82 2.40 -0.73 5.42
N PHE A 83 1.21 -0.14 5.41
CA PHE A 83 0.29 -0.15 4.27
C PHE A 83 0.93 0.55 3.07
N ASP A 84 1.51 1.72 3.26
CA ASP A 84 2.26 2.44 2.22
C ASP A 84 3.38 1.54 1.65
N ALA A 85 4.16 0.90 2.52
CA ALA A 85 5.23 -0.01 2.09
C ALA A 85 4.70 -1.25 1.35
N LYS A 86 3.52 -1.74 1.71
CA LYS A 86 2.84 -2.86 1.05
C LYS A 86 2.44 -2.48 -0.37
N GLU A 87 1.83 -1.31 -0.56
CA GLU A 87 1.44 -0.78 -1.87
C GLU A 87 2.66 -0.53 -2.77
N ASP A 88 3.74 0.03 -2.20
CA ASP A 88 5.00 0.27 -2.91
C ASP A 88 5.81 -0.99 -3.19
N ASN A 89 5.37 -2.16 -2.72
CA ASN A 89 6.12 -3.43 -2.75
C ASN A 89 7.51 -3.29 -2.06
N ALA A 90 7.58 -2.45 -1.03
CA ALA A 90 8.77 -2.05 -0.28
C ALA A 90 8.81 -2.61 1.16
N VAL A 91 8.10 -3.72 1.43
CA VAL A 91 7.91 -4.25 2.79
C VAL A 91 9.20 -4.81 3.39
N TYR A 92 10.07 -5.46 2.60
CA TYR A 92 11.32 -5.97 3.16
C TYR A 92 12.20 -4.80 3.63
N THR A 93 12.24 -3.71 2.87
CA THR A 93 12.93 -2.47 3.23
C THR A 93 12.33 -1.82 4.47
N PHE A 94 11.01 -1.73 4.55
CA PHE A 94 10.28 -1.24 5.73
C PHE A 94 10.63 -2.05 7.00
N LEU A 95 10.69 -3.37 6.88
CA LEU A 95 11.09 -4.26 7.98
C LEU A 95 12.60 -4.23 8.26
N GLY A 96 13.41 -3.53 7.46
CA GLY A 96 14.86 -3.55 7.55
C GLY A 96 15.47 -4.91 7.24
N LEU A 97 14.80 -5.71 6.42
CA LEU A 97 15.23 -7.02 5.94
C LEU A 97 15.79 -6.93 4.52
N PRO A 98 16.79 -7.74 4.16
CA PRO A 98 17.23 -7.82 2.78
C PRO A 98 16.12 -8.44 1.90
N PRO A 99 15.74 -7.81 0.79
CA PRO A 99 14.73 -8.37 -0.10
C PRO A 99 15.23 -9.69 -0.71
N PRO A 100 14.36 -10.72 -0.85
CA PRO A 100 14.78 -12.01 -1.39
C PRO A 100 15.14 -11.89 -2.88
N PRO A 101 16.13 -12.66 -3.38
CA PRO A 101 16.52 -12.61 -4.79
C PRO A 101 15.35 -12.91 -5.72
N GLY A 102 15.11 -12.01 -6.69
CA GLY A 102 14.01 -12.13 -7.65
C GLY A 102 12.66 -11.58 -7.17
N SER A 103 12.60 -10.92 -6.01
CA SER A 103 11.46 -10.05 -5.68
C SER A 103 11.51 -8.76 -6.49
N LYS A 104 10.35 -8.12 -6.68
CA LYS A 104 10.27 -6.79 -7.31
C LYS A 104 11.17 -5.77 -6.62
N GLU A 105 11.25 -5.86 -5.30
CA GLU A 105 12.02 -4.98 -4.44
C GLU A 105 13.54 -5.15 -4.62
N ALA A 106 14.02 -6.40 -4.79
CA ALA A 106 15.42 -6.65 -5.11
C ALA A 106 15.79 -6.06 -6.49
N GLU A 107 14.91 -6.20 -7.48
CA GLU A 107 15.12 -5.61 -8.82
C GLU A 107 15.16 -4.07 -8.81
N GLN A 108 14.40 -3.43 -7.91
CA GLN A 108 14.42 -1.99 -7.70
C GLN A 108 15.73 -1.54 -7.04
N ALA A 109 16.15 -2.20 -5.97
CA ALA A 109 17.39 -1.88 -5.26
C ALA A 109 18.63 -2.01 -6.17
N ASP A 110 18.68 -3.03 -7.04
CA ASP A 110 19.76 -3.20 -8.01
C ASP A 110 19.80 -2.09 -9.08
N LYS A 111 18.64 -1.54 -9.48
CA LYS A 111 18.57 -0.42 -10.44
C LYS A 111 19.07 0.89 -9.83
N GLU A 112 18.75 1.16 -8.57
CA GLU A 112 19.18 2.38 -7.88
C GLU A 112 20.69 2.41 -7.62
N LEU A 113 21.28 1.26 -7.26
CA LEU A 113 22.73 1.15 -7.05
C LEU A 113 23.54 1.34 -8.36
N ASN A 114 22.95 0.97 -9.50
CA ASN A 114 23.60 1.05 -10.80
C ASN A 114 23.35 2.38 -11.54
N GLY A 115 22.61 3.32 -10.94
CA GLY A 115 22.26 4.63 -11.51
C GLY A 115 23.25 5.77 -11.27
N THR A 116 24.38 5.56 -10.58
CA THR A 116 25.33 6.63 -10.18
C THR A 116 26.65 6.63 -10.98
N LEU A 117 26.66 6.24 -12.26
CA LEU A 117 27.83 6.50 -13.12
C LEU A 117 27.44 6.88 -14.54
N GLU A 118 26.94 8.10 -14.72
CA GLU A 118 27.18 8.87 -15.94
C GLU A 118 27.38 10.35 -15.59
N GLU A 119 28.58 10.69 -15.08
CA GLU A 119 29.10 12.04 -15.29
C GLU A 119 29.67 12.11 -16.71
N HIS A 120 29.01 12.90 -17.56
CA HIS A 120 29.59 13.46 -18.78
C HIS A 120 30.90 14.21 -18.47
N PRO A 121 31.87 14.23 -19.40
CA PRO A 121 32.05 15.49 -20.13
C PRO A 121 32.41 15.34 -21.62
N ASP A 122 31.79 16.22 -22.40
CA ASP A 122 32.23 16.94 -23.60
C ASP A 122 33.67 16.68 -24.15
N ASP A 123 33.78 16.39 -25.46
CA ASP A 123 34.38 17.29 -26.48
C ASP A 123 34.94 16.53 -27.72
N ALA A 124 34.56 17.05 -28.88
CA ALA A 124 35.25 17.05 -30.18
C ALA A 124 35.64 15.75 -30.93
N ALA A 125 34.97 15.63 -32.09
CA ALA A 125 35.57 15.45 -33.42
C ALA A 125 36.02 14.02 -33.84
N GLU A 126 35.29 13.43 -34.80
CA GLU A 126 35.63 13.39 -36.25
C GLU A 126 34.72 12.38 -36.97
N VAL A 127 33.99 12.85 -37.98
CA VAL A 127 33.56 12.00 -39.13
C VAL A 127 34.77 11.86 -40.06
N PRO A 128 35.05 10.68 -40.67
CA PRO A 128 34.52 10.47 -42.03
C PRO A 128 34.28 9.01 -42.51
N VAL A 129 33.25 8.88 -43.37
CA VAL A 129 33.24 8.27 -44.73
C VAL A 129 33.24 6.74 -44.94
N GLU A 130 32.10 6.30 -45.49
CA GLU A 130 31.80 5.38 -46.63
C GLU A 130 32.36 3.96 -46.76
N GLU A 131 31.46 3.00 -47.01
CA GLU A 131 31.15 2.33 -48.30
C GLU A 131 30.09 1.23 -48.03
N ARG A 132 29.18 0.76 -48.89
CA ARG A 132 28.57 1.12 -50.17
C ARG A 132 27.62 -0.06 -50.53
N ASN A 133 26.61 0.20 -51.38
CA ASN A 133 25.72 -0.73 -52.13
C ASN A 133 24.43 -1.15 -51.39
N GLY A 134 23.22 -0.98 -51.94
CA GLY A 134 22.79 -0.47 -53.25
C GLY A 134 21.37 -0.97 -53.59
N GLY A 135 20.57 -0.15 -54.30
CA GLY A 135 19.34 -0.50 -55.05
C GLY A 135 18.05 -0.57 -54.22
N SER A 136 17.10 0.38 -54.24
CA SER A 136 16.23 0.90 -55.32
C SER A 136 15.07 -0.02 -55.73
N HIS A 137 13.86 0.55 -55.62
CA HIS A 137 12.60 0.25 -56.34
C HIS A 137 11.85 -1.04 -55.99
N ARG A 138 10.51 -1.16 -56.07
CA ARG A 138 9.33 -0.28 -56.28
C ARG A 138 8.24 -1.23 -56.78
N GLU A 139 7.02 -1.12 -56.22
CA GLU A 139 5.70 -1.55 -56.76
C GLU A 139 5.60 -3.03 -57.20
N GLU A 140 4.46 -3.67 -57.44
CA GLU A 140 3.03 -3.62 -57.09
C GLU A 140 2.49 -5.00 -57.60
N GLU A 141 1.20 -5.24 -57.40
CA GLU A 141 0.36 -6.22 -58.16
C GLU A 141 0.56 -7.69 -57.73
N GLU A 142 -0.45 -8.57 -57.68
CA GLU A 142 -1.73 -8.71 -58.39
C GLU A 142 -2.75 -9.32 -57.38
N GLU A 143 -3.97 -8.81 -57.22
CA GLU A 143 -5.19 -9.03 -58.03
C GLU A 143 -5.67 -10.50 -58.13
N GLU A 144 -6.93 -10.73 -57.76
CA GLU A 144 -8.04 -11.20 -58.62
C GLU A 144 -9.23 -11.62 -57.71
N GLU A 145 -10.37 -10.91 -57.74
CA GLU A 145 -11.52 -11.07 -58.68
C GLU A 145 -12.43 -12.25 -58.25
N GLU A 146 -13.77 -12.30 -58.31
CA GLU A 146 -14.94 -11.53 -58.78
C GLU A 146 -16.14 -12.09 -57.96
N GLY A 147 -17.35 -11.53 -57.84
CA GLY A 147 -17.98 -10.37 -58.46
C GLY A 147 -19.52 -10.45 -58.31
N GLN A 148 -20.14 -9.37 -58.80
CA GLN A 148 -21.51 -9.21 -59.35
C GLN A 148 -22.71 -9.18 -58.36
N ALA A 149 -23.37 -8.01 -58.14
CA ALA A 149 -24.25 -7.21 -59.03
C ALA A 149 -25.70 -7.78 -59.05
N GLU A 150 -26.83 -7.08 -59.01
CA GLU A 150 -27.31 -5.69 -58.82
C GLU A 150 -28.76 -5.81 -58.26
N GLY A 151 -29.44 -4.70 -57.94
CA GLY A 151 -30.89 -4.64 -58.12
C GLY A 151 -31.71 -3.85 -57.08
N GLU A 152 -31.95 -2.59 -57.41
CA GLU A 152 -32.89 -1.65 -56.80
C GLU A 152 -34.37 -2.09 -56.84
N SER A 153 -35.13 -1.92 -55.74
CA SER A 153 -36.45 -1.26 -55.72
C SER A 153 -37.19 -1.42 -54.37
N GLY A 154 -37.75 -0.30 -53.88
CA GLY A 154 -39.11 -0.28 -53.31
C GLY A 154 -39.31 -0.40 -51.78
N GLN A 155 -39.48 0.77 -51.13
CA GLN A 155 -40.65 1.14 -50.31
C GLN A 155 -40.79 0.68 -48.83
N ALA A 156 -40.69 1.69 -47.94
CA ALA A 156 -41.38 1.97 -46.66
C ALA A 156 -41.93 0.83 -45.78
N ASP A 157 -41.44 0.77 -44.52
CA ASP A 157 -42.16 0.92 -43.23
C ASP A 157 -41.08 0.83 -42.12
N ASP A 158 -40.82 1.91 -41.36
CA ASP A 158 -41.19 2.06 -39.94
C ASP A 158 -40.86 0.83 -39.09
N GLU A 159 -39.81 0.92 -38.26
CA GLU A 159 -39.74 0.42 -36.87
C GLU A 159 -38.49 1.03 -36.22
N GLU A 160 -38.71 1.90 -35.24
CA GLU A 160 -37.68 2.37 -34.33
C GLU A 160 -37.27 1.23 -33.40
N THR A 161 -35.96 1.01 -33.25
CA THR A 161 -35.39 0.15 -32.23
C THR A 161 -34.17 0.84 -31.66
N GLU A 162 -34.21 0.95 -30.35
CA GLU A 162 -33.45 1.86 -29.51
C GLU A 162 -31.96 1.53 -29.45
N GLY A 163 -31.16 2.59 -29.47
CA GLY A 163 -29.73 2.55 -29.30
C GLY A 163 -29.30 3.83 -28.59
N ASP A 164 -29.62 3.93 -27.30
CA ASP A 164 -29.04 4.90 -26.38
C ASP A 164 -28.83 4.19 -25.03
N THR A 165 -27.67 3.54 -24.90
CA THR A 165 -27.20 3.06 -23.61
C THR A 165 -26.60 4.25 -22.88
N ALA A 166 -27.34 4.76 -21.90
CA ALA A 166 -26.98 5.86 -21.02
C ALA A 166 -25.69 5.57 -20.23
N PRO A 167 -24.82 6.57 -19.99
CA PRO A 167 -23.66 6.47 -19.11
C PRO A 167 -23.98 6.82 -17.64
N ALA A 168 -25.26 6.79 -17.23
CA ALA A 168 -25.72 7.44 -15.99
C ALA A 168 -25.80 6.52 -14.76
N GLU A 169 -25.55 5.21 -14.89
CA GLU A 169 -25.63 4.27 -13.75
C GLU A 169 -24.26 4.00 -13.11
N GLU A 170 -23.15 4.22 -13.83
CA GLU A 170 -21.79 4.02 -13.29
C GLU A 170 -21.40 5.16 -12.32
N GLU A 171 -21.87 6.40 -12.55
CA GLU A 171 -21.57 7.55 -11.66
C GLU A 171 -22.30 7.48 -10.31
N ASP A 172 -23.49 6.85 -10.25
CA ASP A 172 -24.29 6.71 -9.02
C ASP A 172 -23.75 5.56 -8.13
N GLU A 173 -23.13 4.53 -8.75
CA GLU A 173 -22.45 3.44 -8.04
C GLU A 173 -21.10 3.90 -7.44
N GLU A 174 -20.29 4.66 -8.17
CA GLU A 174 -19.02 5.20 -7.65
C GLU A 174 -19.23 6.18 -6.47
N GLU A 175 -20.23 7.08 -6.54
CA GLU A 175 -20.52 7.97 -5.39
C GLU A 175 -21.06 7.21 -4.16
N ALA A 176 -21.80 6.12 -4.37
CA ALA A 176 -22.27 5.29 -3.26
C ALA A 176 -21.12 4.52 -2.58
N GLU A 177 -20.14 4.03 -3.34
CA GLU A 177 -18.95 3.36 -2.78
C GLU A 177 -18.04 4.34 -2.03
N GLU A 178 -17.83 5.56 -2.54
CA GLU A 178 -17.03 6.59 -1.84
C GLU A 178 -17.70 7.04 -0.53
N GLU A 179 -19.03 7.22 -0.50
CA GLU A 179 -19.76 7.60 0.73
C GLU A 179 -19.77 6.48 1.79
N GLU A 180 -19.82 5.21 1.38
CA GLU A 180 -19.69 4.08 2.31
C GLU A 180 -18.27 3.97 2.91
N ASP A 181 -17.23 4.14 2.08
CA ASP A 181 -15.83 4.10 2.52
C ASP A 181 -15.51 5.24 3.51
N HIS A 182 -15.95 6.46 3.19
CA HIS A 182 -15.73 7.63 4.07
C HIS A 182 -16.44 7.48 5.42
N ASN A 183 -17.61 6.84 5.44
CA ASN A 183 -18.33 6.55 6.68
C ASN A 183 -17.65 5.43 7.50
N GLU A 184 -17.04 4.43 6.86
CA GLU A 184 -16.26 3.39 7.57
C GLU A 184 -14.96 3.96 8.15
N GLU A 185 -14.25 4.83 7.41
CA GLU A 185 -13.04 5.52 7.90
C GLU A 185 -13.37 6.42 9.10
N ALA A 186 -14.42 7.24 9.03
CA ALA A 186 -14.82 8.10 10.13
C ALA A 186 -15.17 7.30 11.40
N GLN A 187 -15.86 6.16 11.23
CA GLN A 187 -16.16 5.26 12.36
C GLN A 187 -14.88 4.64 12.94
N ALA A 188 -13.91 4.27 12.10
CA ALA A 188 -12.63 3.75 12.55
C ALA A 188 -11.85 4.79 13.38
N GLU A 189 -11.82 6.05 12.95
CA GLU A 189 -11.19 7.13 13.70
C GLU A 189 -11.85 7.35 15.07
N GLU A 190 -13.20 7.37 15.13
CA GLU A 190 -13.93 7.49 16.39
C GLU A 190 -13.64 6.32 17.35
N GLU A 191 -13.60 5.08 16.85
CA GLU A 191 -13.25 3.91 17.65
C GLU A 191 -11.81 3.98 18.18
N GLU A 192 -10.87 4.42 17.34
CA GLU A 192 -9.46 4.57 17.74
C GLU A 192 -9.30 5.68 18.79
N ASP A 193 -9.96 6.82 18.63
CA ASP A 193 -9.91 7.91 19.59
C ASP A 193 -10.52 7.49 20.94
N GLN A 194 -11.66 6.80 20.94
CA GLN A 194 -12.24 6.26 22.17
C GLN A 194 -11.28 5.27 22.85
N GLU A 195 -10.63 4.38 22.09
CA GLU A 195 -9.67 3.44 22.67
C GLU A 195 -8.43 4.14 23.24
N ARG A 196 -7.99 5.25 22.63
CA ARG A 196 -6.92 6.09 23.20
C ARG A 196 -7.33 6.71 24.52
N GLU A 197 -8.53 7.29 24.60
CA GLU A 197 -9.05 7.91 25.82
C GLU A 197 -9.18 6.89 26.96
N ASP A 198 -9.73 5.71 26.67
CA ASP A 198 -9.87 4.62 27.65
C ASP A 198 -8.48 4.22 28.19
N LEU A 199 -7.52 3.98 27.30
CA LEU A 199 -6.15 3.61 27.67
C LEU A 199 -5.39 4.70 28.42
N GLN A 200 -5.70 5.98 28.19
CA GLN A 200 -5.16 7.10 28.97
C GLN A 200 -5.72 7.09 30.38
N SER A 201 -7.04 6.91 30.51
CA SER A 201 -7.70 6.89 31.81
C SER A 201 -7.19 5.74 32.69
N GLU A 202 -6.98 4.56 32.10
CA GLU A 202 -6.40 3.41 32.81
C GLU A 202 -4.98 3.70 33.31
N GLU A 203 -4.14 4.39 32.52
CA GLU A 203 -2.77 4.75 32.93
C GLU A 203 -2.79 5.78 34.07
N GLU A 204 -3.69 6.76 34.03
CA GLU A 204 -3.86 7.73 35.12
C GLU A 204 -4.33 7.07 36.42
N GLU A 205 -5.22 6.08 36.34
CA GLU A 205 -5.67 5.30 37.50
C GLU A 205 -4.54 4.42 38.08
N GLU A 206 -3.76 3.74 37.22
CA GLU A 206 -2.59 2.96 37.65
C GLU A 206 -1.55 3.84 38.36
N LEU A 207 -1.28 5.03 37.84
CA LEU A 207 -0.34 5.98 38.46
C LEU A 207 -0.84 6.46 39.83
N GLN A 208 -2.13 6.78 39.96
CA GLN A 208 -2.72 7.18 41.24
C GLN A 208 -2.62 6.04 42.28
N GLN A 209 -2.87 4.81 41.88
CA GLN A 209 -2.77 3.64 42.76
C GLN A 209 -1.33 3.45 43.29
N LEU A 210 -0.33 3.63 42.43
CA LEU A 210 1.08 3.52 42.82
C LEU A 210 1.51 4.63 43.79
N GLU A 211 1.02 5.86 43.59
CA GLU A 211 1.27 6.96 44.52
C GLU A 211 0.63 6.75 45.90
N GLU A 212 -0.56 6.15 45.95
CA GLU A 212 -1.23 5.77 47.19
C GLU A 212 -0.46 4.68 47.94
N ASP A 213 0.01 3.65 47.22
CA ASP A 213 0.79 2.55 47.80
C ASP A 213 2.18 2.99 48.32
N GLU A 214 2.82 3.99 47.69
CA GLU A 214 4.07 4.58 48.21
C GLU A 214 3.86 5.48 49.43
N ALA A 215 2.63 5.97 49.65
CA ALA A 215 2.29 6.87 50.75
C ALA A 215 1.91 6.15 52.07
N GLU A 216 1.64 4.83 52.02
CA GLU A 216 1.28 3.98 53.17
C GLU A 216 2.50 3.32 53.85
#